data_AF-A0A0P0C3V8-F1
#
_entry.id   AF-A0A0P0C3V8-F1
#
_cell.length_a   1.000
_cell.length_b   1.000
_cell.length_c   1.000
_cell.angle_alpha   90.00
_cell.angle_beta   90.00
_cell.angle_gamma   90.00
#
_symmetry.space_group_name_H-M   'P 1'
#
loop_
_entity.id
_entity.type
_entity.pdbx_description
1 polymer ?
#
loop_
_entity_poly.entity_id
_entity_poly.type
_entity_poly.pdbx_seq_one_letter_code
_entity_poly.pdbx_strand_id
1 'polypeptide(L)' 'MGKLTKFFNDAVEEMQHKVTWPTYSELQKSSILVLVGSVVFAVIVGAMDFVYDSTLEWFYNQF' A
#
# COMPACT_ATOMS: atom_id res chain seq x y z
N MET A 1 16.55 19.30 30.25
CA MET A 1 16.78 18.62 28.94
C MET A 1 17.16 17.15 29.17
N GLY A 2 16.30 16.36 29.82
CA GLY A 2 16.66 14.97 30.19
C GLY A 2 15.56 13.95 29.93
N LYS A 3 14.28 14.37 29.95
CA LYS A 3 13.15 13.46 29.73
C LYS A 3 12.96 13.05 28.26
N LEU A 4 13.09 14.01 27.33
CA LEU A 4 12.94 13.72 25.89
C LEU A 4 14.05 12.81 25.37
N THR A 5 15.31 13.12 25.69
CA THR A 5 16.46 12.29 25.29
C THR A 5 16.37 10.88 25.88
N LYS A 6 15.93 10.77 27.15
CA LYS A 6 15.71 9.48 27.79
C LYS A 6 14.56 8.69 27.15
N PHE A 7 13.46 9.35 26.81
CA PHE A 7 12.33 8.73 26.10
C PHE A 7 12.75 8.13 24.75
N PHE A 8 13.53 8.86 23.95
CA PHE A 8 14.04 8.33 22.68
C PHE A 8 14.99 7.15 22.89
N ASN A 9 15.87 7.20 23.89
CA ASN A 9 16.76 6.09 24.21
C ASN A 9 15.97 4.85 24.66
N ASP A 10 15.02 5.02 25.58
CA ASP A 10 14.15 3.95 26.08
C ASP A 10 13.31 3.33 24.94
N ALA A 11 12.82 4.15 24.00
CA ALA A 11 12.07 3.70 22.82
C ALA A 11 12.94 2.91 21.83
N VAL A 12 14.19 3.33 21.61
CA VAL A 12 15.14 2.60 20.75
C VAL A 12 15.49 1.25 21.37
N GLU A 13 15.73 1.21 22.68
CA GLU A 13 16.04 -0.02 23.39
C GLU A 13 14.86 -1.01 23.36
N GLU A 14 13.62 -0.51 23.48
CA GLU A 14 12.39 -1.30 23.37
C GLU A 14 12.17 -1.85 21.95
N MET A 15 12.33 -1.01 20.91
CA MET A 15 12.19 -1.45 19.52
C MET A 15 13.24 -2.50 19.11
N GLN A 16 14.41 -2.49 19.72
CA GLN A 16 15.48 -3.45 19.42
C GLN A 16 15.35 -4.77 20.19
N HIS A 17 14.93 -4.73 21.47
CA HIS A 17 15.00 -5.89 22.36
C HIS A 17 13.64 -6.49 22.73
N LYS A 18 12.55 -5.75 22.59
CA LYS A 18 11.20 -6.18 22.98
C LYS A 18 10.24 -6.37 21.81
N VAL A 19 10.62 -5.97 20.60
CA VAL A 19 9.79 -6.14 19.40
C VAL A 19 10.41 -7.18 18.47
N THR A 20 9.62 -8.19 18.12
CA THR A 20 9.98 -9.16 17.10
C THR A 20 9.73 -8.56 15.73
N TRP A 21 10.77 -7.97 15.13
CA TRP A 21 10.71 -7.58 13.73
C TRP A 21 10.67 -8.83 12.84
N PRO A 22 9.74 -8.89 11.88
CA PRO A 22 9.74 -9.95 10.89
C PRO A 22 11.01 -9.89 10.05
N THR A 23 11.41 -11.03 9.51
CA THR A 23 12.59 -11.08 8.64
C THR A 23 12.35 -10.28 7.36
N TYR A 24 13.42 -9.75 6.75
CA TYR A 24 13.31 -9.02 5.47
C TYR A 24 12.59 -9.83 4.37
N SER A 25 12.74 -11.16 4.39
CA SER A 25 12.04 -12.05 3.45
C SER A 25 10.52 -12.06 3.68
N GLU A 26 10.05 -12.04 4.93
CA GLU A 26 8.62 -12.00 5.25
C GLU A 26 7.99 -10.65 4.93
N LEU A 27 8.74 -9.57 5.15
CA LEU A 27 8.33 -8.23 4.74
C LEU A 27 8.15 -8.17 3.22
N GLN A 28 9.12 -8.69 2.46
CA GLN A 28 9.05 -8.72 1.01
C GLN A 28 7.86 -9.55 0.52
N LYS A 29 7.58 -10.71 1.13
CA LYS A 29 6.39 -11.53 0.80
C LYS A 29 5.09 -10.75 1.02
N SER A 30 4.97 -10.06 2.15
CA SER A 30 3.79 -9.24 2.47
C SER A 30 3.62 -8.08 1.48
N SER A 31 4.71 -7.38 1.14
CA SER A 31 4.69 -6.30 0.16
C SER A 31 4.37 -6.79 -1.26
N ILE A 32 4.91 -7.94 -1.67
CA ILE A 32 4.60 -8.56 -2.97
C ILE A 32 3.11 -8.91 -3.06
N LEU A 33 2.53 -9.47 -2.00
CA LEU A 33 1.11 -9.79 -1.97
C LEU A 33 0.25 -8.54 -2.21
N VAL A 34 0.57 -7.44 -1.53
CA VAL A 34 -0.15 -6.16 -1.72
C VAL A 34 0.09 -5.59 -3.12
N LEU A 35 1.31 -5.68 -3.65
CA LEU A 35 1.65 -5.21 -4.99
C LEU A 35 0.84 -5.95 -6.06
N VAL A 36 0.77 -7.27 -5.97
CA VAL A 36 -0.08 -8.09 -6.87
C VAL A 36 -1.55 -7.70 -6.72
N GLY A 37 -2.04 -7.51 -5.50
CA GLY A 37 -3.39 -7.01 -5.26
C GLY A 37 -3.67 -5.68 -5.95
N SER A 38 -2.74 -4.72 -5.86
CA SER A 38 -2.88 -3.41 -6.50
C SER A 38 -2.93 -3.49 -8.03
N VAL A 39 -2.19 -4.42 -8.64
CA VAL A 39 -2.23 -4.66 -10.09
C VAL A 39 -3.60 -5.21 -10.51
N VAL A 40 -4.19 -6.12 -9.73
CA VAL A 40 -5.55 -6.63 -10.01
C VAL A 40 -6.57 -5.50 -9.95
N PHE A 41 -6.51 -4.63 -8.94
CA PHE A 41 -7.37 -3.46 -8.85
C PHE A 41 -7.18 -2.50 -10.04
N ALA A 42 -5.94 -2.25 -10.45
CA ALA A 42 -5.64 -1.39 -11.60
C ALA A 42 -6.27 -1.93 -12.89
N VAL A 43 -6.24 -3.25 -13.12
CA VAL A 43 -6.90 -3.88 -14.28
C VAL A 43 -8.42 -3.71 -14.23
N ILE A 44 -9.03 -3.90 -13.07
CA ILE A 44 -10.48 -3.77 -12.90
C ILE A 44 -10.94 -2.33 -13.14
N VAL A 45 -10.25 -1.35 -12.53
CA VAL A 45 -10.55 0.07 -12.73
C VAL A 45 -10.33 0.46 -14.18
N GLY A 46 -9.21 0.05 -14.79
CA GLY A 46 -8.95 0.35 -16.21
C GLY A 46 -9.98 -0.25 -17.16
N ALA A 47 -10.49 -1.45 -16.87
CA ALA A 47 -11.59 -2.04 -17.65
C ALA A 47 -12.90 -1.25 -17.47
N MET A 48 -13.19 -0.79 -16.25
CA MET A 48 -14.36 0.03 -15.96
C MET A 48 -14.28 1.38 -16.68
N ASP A 49 -13.13 2.05 -16.64
CA ASP A 49 -12.89 3.31 -17.34
C ASP A 49 -13.09 3.13 -18.85
N PHE A 50 -12.54 2.06 -19.44
CA PHE A 50 -12.72 1.76 -20.87
C PHE A 50 -14.19 1.56 -21.26
N VAL A 51 -14.96 0.86 -20.43
CA VAL A 51 -16.40 0.64 -20.66
C VAL A 51 -17.16 1.97 -20.60
N TYR A 52 -16.86 2.81 -19.62
CA TYR A 52 -17.52 4.10 -19.48
C TYR A 52 -17.19 5.03 -20.64
N ASP A 53 -15.92 5.18 -21.00
CA ASP A 53 -15.50 6.04 -22.12
C ASP A 53 -16.17 5.58 -23.43
N SER A 54 -16.11 4.28 -23.73
CA SER A 54 -16.72 3.73 -24.95
C SER A 54 -18.24 3.91 -24.98
N THR A 55 -18.91 3.73 -23.84
CA THR A 55 -20.38 3.87 -23.75
C THR A 55 -20.81 5.32 -23.88
N LEU A 56 -20.09 6.25 -23.24
CA LEU A 56 -20.38 7.67 -23.29
C LEU A 56 -20.09 8.25 -24.68
N GLU A 57 -18.98 7.86 -25.31
CA GLU A 57 -18.64 8.27 -26.67
C GLU A 57 -19.70 7.77 -27.67
N TRP A 58 -20.15 6.52 -27.54
CA TRP A 58 -21.23 6.00 -28.36
C TRP A 58 -22.54 6.78 -28.15
N PHE A 59 -22.92 7.03 -26.89
CA PHE A 59 -24.14 7.78 -26.57
C PHE A 59 -24.11 9.21 -27.10
N TYR A 60 -22.98 9.92 -26.93
CA TYR A 60 -22.82 11.29 -27.40
C TYR A 60 -22.81 11.37 -28.93
N ASN A 61 -22.21 10.39 -29.62
CA ASN A 61 -22.23 10.33 -31.09
C ASN A 61 -23.61 10.01 -31.68
N GLN A 62 -24.59 9.57 -30.87
CA GLN A 62 -25.97 9.34 -31.32
C GLN A 62 -26.89 10.56 -31.15
N PHE A 63 -26.48 11.58 -30.42
CA PHE A 63 -27.20 12.85 -30.24
C PHE A 63 -26.54 13.98 -31.02
#